data_AF-A0AAW7ZCW1-F1
#
_entry.id   AF-A0AAW7ZCW1-F1
#
_cell.length_a   1.000
_cell.length_b   1.000
_cell.length_c   1.000
_cell.angle_alpha   90.00
_cell.angle_beta   90.00
_cell.angle_gamma   90.00
#
_symmetry.space_group_name_H-M   'P 1'
#
loop_
_entity.id
_entity.type
_entity.pdbx_description
1 polymer ?
#
loop_
_entity_poly.entity_id
_entity_poly.type
_entity_poly.pdbx_seq_one_letter_code
_entity_poly.pdbx_strand_id
1 'polypeptide(L)' 'MQYLLTWIEGEEVCYRIVPDLEFDHSLMQDKNLIITKIPN' A
#
# COMPACT_ATOMS: atom_id res chain seq x y z
N MET A 1 -8.38 8.07 9.19
CA MET A 1 -6.92 8.25 9.07
C MET A 1 -6.53 7.58 7.77
N GLN A 2 -5.92 8.29 6.82
CA GLN A 2 -5.64 7.70 5.51
C GLN A 2 -4.26 7.03 5.49
N TYR A 3 -4.11 6.01 4.65
CA TYR A 3 -2.83 5.34 4.40
C TYR A 3 -2.53 5.34 2.90
N LEU A 4 -1.27 5.53 2.56
CA LEU A 4 -0.73 5.30 1.23
C LEU A 4 0.01 3.97 1.24
N LEU A 5 -0.49 3.05 0.42
CA LEU A 5 0.15 1.78 0.10
C LEU A 5 0.96 2.00 -1.17
N THR A 6 2.26 1.70 -1.15
CA THR A 6 3.14 1.78 -2.32
C THR A 6 3.89 0.46 -2.48
N TRP A 7 3.92 -0.09 -3.69
CA TRP A 7 4.63 -1.34 -3.98
C TRP A 7 5.20 -1.33 -5.40
N ILE A 8 6.03 -2.31 -5.71
CA ILE A 8 6.62 -2.52 -7.04
C ILE A 8 5.91 -3.68 -7.74
N GLU A 9 5.46 -3.47 -8.98
CA GLU A 9 5.05 -4.55 -9.90
C GLU A 9 5.93 -4.51 -11.14
N GLY A 10 6.79 -5.52 -11.30
CA GLY A 10 7.80 -5.52 -12.35
C GLY A 10 8.76 -4.34 -12.21
N GLU A 11 8.74 -3.42 -13.19
CA GLU A 11 9.55 -2.20 -13.21
C GLU A 11 8.74 -0.94 -12.82
N GLU A 12 7.45 -1.09 -12.51
CA GLU A 12 6.55 0.01 -12.20
C GLU A 12 6.35 0.22 -10.70
N VAL A 13 6.16 1.48 -10.31
CA VAL A 13 5.77 1.87 -8.95
C VAL A 13 4.26 2.03 -8.91
N CYS A 14 3.58 1.16 -8.15
CA CYS A 14 2.14 1.20 -7.95
C CYS A 14 1.80 1.81 -6.60
N TYR A 15 0.63 2.46 -6.52
CA TYR A 15 0.15 3.01 -5.25
C TYR A 15 -1.38 2.97 -5.11
N ARG A 16 -1.84 2.98 -3.86
CA ARG A 16 -3.27 3.10 -3.52
C ARG A 16 -3.43 3.85 -2.21
N ILE A 17 -4.37 4.79 -2.17
CA ILE A 17 -4.80 5.45 -0.92
C ILE A 17 -5.99 4.66 -0.37
N VAL A 18 -5.93 4.33 0.91
CA VAL A 18 -6.98 3.60 1.63
C VAL A 18 -7.40 4.37 2.90
N PRO A 19 -8.70 4.35 3.26
CA PRO A 19 -9.21 5.08 4.42
C PRO A 19 -8.87 4.41 5.76
N ASP A 20 -8.40 3.17 5.73
CA ASP A 20 -7.96 2.32 6.84
C ASP A 20 -6.98 1.26 6.30
N LEU A 21 -6.46 0.38 7.15
CA LEU A 21 -5.56 -0.72 6.75
C LEU A 21 -6.32 -2.00 6.39
N GLU A 22 -7.56 -1.91 5.87
CA GLU A 22 -8.28 -3.07 5.32
C GLU A 22 -7.86 -3.31 3.87
N PHE A 23 -6.68 -3.88 3.67
CA PHE A 23 -6.27 -4.43 2.37
C PHE A 23 -5.99 -5.92 2.50
N ASP A 24 -6.18 -6.65 1.41
CA ASP A 24 -5.90 -8.08 1.38
C ASP A 24 -4.38 -8.30 1.52
N HIS A 25 -3.96 -8.72 2.71
CA HIS A 25 -2.57 -9.00 3.03
C HIS A 25 -2.00 -10.11 2.15
N SER A 26 -2.81 -11.07 1.69
CA SER A 26 -2.34 -12.17 0.85
C SER A 26 -1.89 -11.68 -0.53
N LEU A 27 -2.58 -10.67 -1.09
CA LEU A 27 -2.22 -10.03 -2.36
C LEU A 27 -0.95 -9.18 -2.27
N MET A 28 -0.50 -8.86 -1.05
CA MET A 28 0.62 -7.96 -0.80
C MET A 28 1.79 -8.64 -0.08
N GLN A 29 1.66 -9.91 0.30
CA GLN A 29 2.62 -10.62 1.15
C GLN A 29 4.02 -10.74 0.53
N ASP A 30 4.08 -10.87 -0.79
CA ASP A 30 5.35 -10.98 -1.55
C ASP A 30 5.76 -9.66 -2.22
N LYS A 31 4.97 -8.59 -2.03
CA LYS A 31 5.28 -7.30 -2.60
C LYS A 31 6.15 -6.50 -1.64
N ASN A 32 7.13 -5.78 -2.17
CA ASN A 32 7.92 -4.80 -1.40
C ASN A 32 7.03 -3.60 -1.04
N LEU A 33 6.12 -3.81 -0.09
CA LEU A 33 5.09 -2.88 0.32
C LEU A 33 5.64 -1.89 1.34
N ILE A 34 5.48 -0.60 1.03
CA ILE A 34 5.67 0.52 1.95
C ILE A 34 4.28 1.04 2.33
N ILE A 35 4.05 1.19 3.63
CA ILE A 35 2.80 1.72 4.18
C ILE A 35 3.10 3.04 4.88
N THR A 36 2.55 4.13 4.36
CA THR A 36 2.72 5.47 4.93
C THR A 36 1.40 5.95 5.50
N LYS A 37 1.38 6.34 6.77
CA LYS A 37 0.23 7.00 7.39
C LYS A 37 0.19 8.47 6.96
N ILE A 38 -0.94 8.91 6.42
CA ILE A 38 -1.19 10.30 6.08
C ILE A 38 -1.91 10.95 7.28
N PRO A 39 -1.26 11.91 7.97
CA PRO A 39 -1.95 12.72 8.97
C PRO A 39 -3.03 13.56 8.26
N ASN A 40 -4.22 13.65 8.86
CA ASN A 40 -5.23 14.61 8.43
C ASN A 40 -4.72 16.05 8.60
#